data_AF-A0A558AEJ3-F1
#
_entry.id   AF-A0A558AEJ3-F1
#
_cell.length_a   1.000
_cell.length_b   1.000
_cell.length_c   1.000
_cell.angle_alpha   90.00
_cell.angle_beta   90.00
_cell.angle_gamma   90.00
#
_symmetry.space_group_name_H-M   'P 1'
#
loop_
_entity.id
_entity.type
_entity.pdbx_description
1 polymer ?
#
loop_
_entity_poly.entity_id
_entity_poly.type
_entity_poly.pdbx_seq_one_letter_code
_entity_poly.pdbx_strand_id
1 'polypeptide(L)' 'MPKLPWGMARYRFLDGMGDVMGEREFPDHAAALGWAHDEEELDDDVQRVEYLGPEGDWRWAGALEG' A
#
# COMPACT_ATOMS: atom_id res chain seq x y z
N MET A 1 18.52 20.35 -5.68
CA MET A 1 18.08 18.98 -5.34
C MET A 1 16.59 19.05 -5.02
N PRO A 2 15.69 18.48 -5.83
CA PRO A 2 14.27 18.51 -5.52
C PRO A 2 14.07 17.64 -4.27
N LYS A 3 13.49 18.23 -3.23
CA LYS A 3 13.14 17.53 -2.00
C LYS A 3 11.96 16.61 -2.34
N LEU A 4 12.15 15.29 -2.25
CA LEU A 4 11.01 14.36 -2.24
C LEU A 4 10.02 14.81 -1.16
N PRO A 5 8.70 14.81 -1.40
CA PRO A 5 7.74 15.35 -0.44
C PRO A 5 7.79 14.49 0.84
N TRP A 6 8.21 15.09 1.95
CA TRP A 6 8.46 14.44 3.24
C TRP A 6 7.20 13.99 3.99
N GLY A 7 6.27 13.35 3.31
CA GLY A 7 5.04 12.86 3.92
C GLY A 7 4.35 11.75 3.13
N MET A 8 5.01 11.14 2.15
CA MET A 8 4.45 10.02 1.39
C MET A 8 5.25 8.74 1.71
N ALA A 9 4.55 7.64 1.95
CA ALA A 9 5.14 6.31 2.10
C ALA A 9 4.72 5.44 0.91
N ARG A 10 5.62 4.57 0.45
CA ARG A 10 5.30 3.59 -0.58
C ARG A 10 4.50 2.45 0.06
N TYR A 11 3.36 2.13 -0.51
CA TYR A 11 2.53 1.00 -0.13
C TYR A 11 2.48 -0.01 -1.26
N ARG A 12 2.38 -1.29 -0.90
CA ARG A 12 2.07 -2.37 -1.81
C ARG A 12 0.90 -3.20 -1.30
N PHE A 13 0.12 -3.70 -2.23
CA PHE A 13 -1.11 -4.45 -2.01
C PHE A 13 -0.90 -5.83 -2.60
N LEU A 14 -1.11 -6.85 -1.78
CA LEU A 14 -0.78 -8.23 -2.12
C LEU A 14 -2.00 -9.13 -2.00
N ASP A 15 -2.06 -10.12 -2.87
CA ASP A 15 -3.06 -11.19 -2.82
C ASP A 15 -2.76 -12.21 -1.71
N GLY A 16 -3.60 -13.25 -1.62
CA GLY A 16 -3.43 -14.34 -0.66
C GLY A 16 -2.17 -15.20 -0.88
N MET A 17 -1.52 -15.12 -2.06
CA MET A 17 -0.26 -15.80 -2.37
C MET A 17 0.96 -14.93 -2.05
N GLY A 18 0.76 -13.63 -1.80
CA GLY A 18 1.82 -12.65 -1.58
C GLY A 18 2.35 -12.03 -2.88
N ASP A 19 1.62 -12.16 -3.99
CA ASP A 19 1.93 -11.48 -5.24
C ASP A 19 1.47 -10.02 -5.18
N VAL A 20 2.30 -9.12 -5.72
CA VAL A 20 2.00 -7.68 -5.70
C VAL A 20 1.01 -7.36 -6.80
N MET A 21 -0.18 -6.90 -6.41
CA MET A 21 -1.24 -6.47 -7.32
C MET A 21 -1.19 -4.97 -7.59
N GLY A 22 -0.73 -4.18 -6.61
CA GLY A 22 -0.59 -2.73 -6.73
C GLY A 22 0.55 -2.18 -5.88
N GLU A 23 1.22 -1.14 -6.37
CA GLU A 23 2.29 -0.46 -5.62
C GLU A 23 2.36 1.02 -5.97
N ARG A 24 2.24 1.90 -4.96
CA ARG A 24 2.18 3.36 -5.16
C ARG A 24 2.52 4.11 -3.86
N GLU A 25 2.89 5.38 -3.99
CA GLU A 25 3.14 6.28 -2.85
C GLU A 25 1.85 6.99 -2.40
N PHE A 26 1.61 7.01 -1.08
CA PHE A 26 0.45 7.63 -0.45
C PHE A 26 0.85 8.48 0.76
N PRO A 27 0.09 9.55 1.07
CA PRO A 27 0.38 10.40 2.23
C PRO A 27 0.20 9.68 3.58
N ASP A 28 -0.73 8.74 3.64
CA ASP A 28 -1.06 7.98 4.85
C ASP A 28 -1.77 6.68 4.48
N HIS A 29 -2.01 5.85 5.49
CA HIS A 29 -2.64 4.54 5.30
C HIS A 29 -4.11 4.65 4.86
N ALA A 30 -4.86 5.66 5.31
CA ALA A 30 -6.26 5.82 4.92
C ALA A 30 -6.38 6.19 3.44
N ALA A 31 -5.48 7.03 2.93
CA ALA A 31 -5.39 7.33 1.50
C ALA A 31 -5.02 6.10 0.66
N ALA A 32 -4.17 5.23 1.18
CA ALA A 32 -3.79 3.98 0.53
C ALA A 32 -4.97 3.01 0.43
N LEU A 33 -5.72 2.82 1.53
CA LEU A 33 -6.92 1.97 1.54
C LEU A 33 -8.03 2.55 0.65
N GLY A 34 -8.26 3.87 0.71
CA GLY A 34 -9.27 4.52 -0.13
C GLY A 34 -9.00 4.33 -1.62
N TRP A 35 -7.74 4.46 -2.07
CA TRP A 35 -7.39 4.16 -3.45
C TRP A 35 -7.63 2.68 -3.81
N ALA A 36 -7.24 1.75 -2.94
CA ALA A 36 -7.38 0.32 -3.23
C ALA A 36 -8.84 -0.13 -3.28
N HIS A 37 -9.73 0.47 -2.48
CA HIS A 37 -11.18 0.23 -2.58
C HIS A 37 -11.80 0.82 -3.86
N ASP A 38 -11.30 1.96 -4.33
CA ASP A 38 -11.78 2.55 -5.60
C ASP A 38 -11.25 1.78 -6.83
N GLU A 39 -10.24 0.93 -6.66
CA GLU A 39 -9.61 0.18 -7.76
C GLU A 39 -10.29 -1.20 -7.91
N GLU A 40 -11.13 -1.33 -8.95
CA GLU A 40 -11.93 -2.54 -9.22
C GLU A 40 -11.10 -3.83 -9.37
N GLU A 41 -9.81 -3.71 -9.71
CA GLU A 41 -8.89 -4.85 -9.84
C GLU A 41 -8.27 -5.31 -8.50
N LEU A 42 -8.48 -4.57 -7.40
CA LEU A 42 -7.83 -4.82 -6.11
C LEU A 42 -8.79 -5.22 -4.98
N ASP A 43 -10.03 -4.71 -5.00
CA ASP A 43 -10.93 -4.74 -3.85
C ASP A 43 -11.17 -6.15 -3.27
N ASP A 44 -11.49 -7.14 -4.11
CA ASP A 44 -11.81 -8.51 -3.67
C ASP A 44 -10.56 -9.43 -3.50
N ASP A 45 -9.43 -9.07 -4.12
CA ASP A 45 -8.26 -9.95 -4.22
C ASP A 45 -7.16 -9.60 -3.21
N VAL A 46 -7.10 -8.35 -2.74
CA VAL A 46 -6.07 -7.90 -1.80
C VAL A 46 -6.34 -8.42 -0.39
N GLN A 47 -5.43 -9.24 0.11
CA GLN A 47 -5.49 -9.76 1.49
C GLN A 47 -4.48 -9.11 2.42
N ARG A 48 -3.48 -8.41 1.88
CA ARG A 48 -2.43 -7.78 2.68
C ARG A 48 -2.00 -6.45 2.10
N VAL A 49 -1.88 -5.46 2.97
CA VAL A 49 -1.30 -4.15 2.67
C VAL A 49 -0.01 -4.02 3.46
N GLU A 50 1.05 -3.57 2.80
CA GLU A 50 2.36 -3.32 3.41
C GLU A 50 2.86 -1.92 3.05
N TYR A 51 3.65 -1.33 3.93
CA TYR A 51 4.33 -0.05 3.68
C TYR A 51 5.85 -0.22 3.74
N LEU A 52 6.58 0.56 2.95
CA LEU A 52 8.04 0.57 2.97
C LEU A 52 8.53 1.39 4.16
N GLY A 53 9.17 0.72 5.10
CA GLY A 53 9.79 1.33 6.27
C GLY A 53 11.01 2.18 5.92
N PRO A 54 11.45 3.05 6.84
CA PRO A 54 12.58 3.94 6.62
C PRO A 54 13.92 3.21 6.42
N GLU A 55 14.01 1.95 6.85
CA GLU A 55 15.20 1.10 6.68
C GLU A 55 15.17 0.32 5.35
N GLY A 56 14.13 0.52 4.52
CA GLY A 56 13.97 -0.16 3.23
C GLY A 56 13.31 -1.53 3.32
N ASP A 57 12.75 -1.90 4.47
CA ASP A 57 12.01 -3.14 4.70
C ASP A 57 10.49 -2.95 4.55
N TRP A 58 9.81 -3.95 4.00
CA TRP A 58 8.35 -3.95 3.92
C TRP A 58 7.74 -4.39 5.25
N ARG A 59 6.78 -3.62 5.76
CA ARG A 59 6.11 -3.84 7.05
C ARG A 59 4.62 -4.02 6.85
N TRP A 60 4.04 -4.99 7.57
CA TRP A 60 2.60 -5.22 7.62
C TRP A 60 1.88 -3.92 8.03
N ALA A 61 0.94 -3.47 7.19
CA ALA A 61 0.03 -2.34 7.47
C ALA A 61 -1.38 -2.81 7.90
N GLY A 62 -1.91 -3.86 7.26
CA GLY A 62 -3.26 -4.38 7.53
C GLY A 62 -3.70 -5.37 6.46
N ALA A 63 -4.93 -5.88 6.56
CA ALA A 63 -5.68 -6.34 5.39
C ALA A 63 -6.36 -5.13 4.72
N LEU A 64 -6.78 -5.25 3.45
CA LEU A 64 -7.58 -4.21 2.80
C LEU A 64 -8.97 -4.12 3.45
N GLU A 65 -9.63 -5.27 3.59
CA GLU A 65 -10.89 -5.42 4.32
C GLU A 65 -10.66 -6.01 5.72
N GLY A 66 -11.38 -5.49 6.72
CA GLY A 66 -11.30 -5.92 8.13
C GLY A 66 -12.55 -5.62 8.93
#